data_AF-A0A3D5R116-F1
#
_entry.id   AF-A0A3D5R116-F1
#
_cell.length_a   1.000
_cell.length_b   1.000
_cell.length_c   1.000
_cell.angle_alpha   90.00
_cell.angle_beta   90.00
_cell.angle_gamma   90.00
#
_symmetry.space_group_name_H-M   'P 1'
#
loop_
_entity.id
_entity.type
_entity.pdbx_description
1 polymer ?
#
loop_
_entity_poly.entity_id
_entity_poly.type
_entity_poly.pdbx_seq_one_letter_code
_entity_poly.pdbx_strand_id
1 'polypeptide(L)'
;GNAGATSGHLIPGYERLLNIGWKGVYAELMSFYNALDNAERAGSKGAQLRAMMTASTMARDLASKYQVLCENLARTEPDVQRAAELRTMATHLGRVPWEPPATFWEAVQALWLNHMLVMTDENYPGAGVSFGRVDQYLYPYYQKSILDGMTRDWAKEILKCFWIHANTAYDAMIRNGNQGITAG
;
A
#
# COMPACT_ATOMS: atom_id res chain seq x y z
N GLY A 1 -8.48 -17.45 -16.23
CA GLY A 1 -9.13 -16.30 -15.56
C GLY A 1 -8.78 -16.38 -14.08
N ASN A 2 -8.59 -15.24 -13.41
CA ASN A 2 -8.37 -15.25 -11.96
C ASN A 2 -9.69 -15.63 -11.25
N ALA A 3 -9.58 -16.23 -10.07
CA ALA A 3 -10.73 -16.53 -9.21
C ALA A 3 -10.96 -15.45 -8.12
N GLY A 4 -10.22 -14.34 -8.20
CA GLY A 4 -10.30 -13.21 -7.27
C GLY A 4 -11.48 -12.28 -7.56
N ALA A 5 -11.84 -11.47 -6.56
CA ALA A 5 -12.94 -10.52 -6.65
C ALA A 5 -12.61 -9.33 -7.58
N THR A 6 -11.32 -9.02 -7.74
CA THR A 6 -10.82 -8.01 -8.67
C THR A 6 -10.35 -8.65 -9.97
N SER A 7 -10.84 -8.16 -11.11
CA SER A 7 -10.25 -8.47 -12.41
C SER A 7 -8.85 -7.84 -12.49
N GLY A 8 -7.82 -8.63 -12.81
CA GLY A 8 -6.49 -8.09 -13.10
C GLY A 8 -6.46 -7.23 -14.39
N HIS A 9 -5.27 -6.96 -14.92
CA HIS A 9 -5.04 -6.01 -16.03
C HIS A 9 -5.53 -4.59 -15.73
N LEU A 10 -5.24 -4.09 -14.52
CA LEU A 10 -5.55 -2.72 -14.13
C LEU A 10 -4.33 -1.99 -13.56
N ILE A 11 -4.40 -0.66 -13.65
CA ILE A 11 -3.51 0.26 -12.94
C ILE A 11 -4.36 0.94 -11.86
N PRO A 12 -4.22 0.56 -10.58
CA PRO A 12 -4.93 1.25 -9.50
C PRO A 12 -4.56 2.73 -9.46
N GLY A 13 -5.47 3.55 -8.95
CA GLY A 13 -5.25 4.98 -8.74
C GLY A 13 -4.26 5.30 -7.61
N TYR A 14 -3.03 4.80 -7.69
CA TYR A 14 -2.00 5.00 -6.65
C TYR A 14 -1.72 6.48 -6.40
N GLU A 15 -1.64 7.29 -7.46
CA GLU A 15 -1.45 8.75 -7.33
C GLU A 15 -2.52 9.38 -6.43
N ARG A 16 -3.80 9.02 -6.63
CA ARG A 16 -4.88 9.50 -5.77
C ARG A 16 -4.66 9.05 -4.32
N LEU A 17 -4.34 7.78 -4.08
CA LEU A 17 -4.09 7.27 -2.73
C LEU A 17 -2.89 7.94 -2.05
N LEU A 18 -1.85 8.32 -2.80
CA LEU A 18 -0.71 9.07 -2.25
C LEU A 18 -1.09 10.53 -1.95
N ASN A 19 -1.98 11.13 -2.73
CA ASN A 19 -2.41 12.52 -2.50
C ASN A 19 -3.33 12.67 -1.29
N ILE A 20 -4.29 11.75 -1.09
CA ILE A 20 -5.34 11.92 -0.06
C ILE A 20 -5.30 10.87 1.06
N GLY A 21 -4.49 9.80 0.92
CA GLY A 21 -4.48 8.67 1.83
C GLY A 21 -5.81 7.90 1.86
N TRP A 22 -5.83 6.76 2.54
CA TRP A 22 -7.10 6.05 2.78
C TRP A 22 -8.05 6.81 3.69
N LYS A 23 -7.53 7.72 4.52
CA LYS A 23 -8.35 8.65 5.31
C LYS A 23 -9.19 9.57 4.43
N GLY A 24 -8.62 10.11 3.37
CA GLY A 24 -9.36 10.92 2.40
C GLY A 24 -10.44 10.10 1.69
N VAL A 25 -10.10 8.87 1.26
CA VAL A 25 -11.08 7.95 0.65
C VAL A 25 -12.23 7.64 1.61
N TYR A 26 -11.93 7.33 2.88
CA TYR A 26 -12.94 7.08 3.90
C TYR A 26 -13.85 8.30 4.12
N ALA A 27 -13.27 9.50 4.19
CA ALA A 27 -14.02 10.74 4.36
C ALA A 27 -14.96 11.02 3.17
N GLU A 28 -14.52 10.76 1.94
CA GLU A 28 -15.38 10.86 0.75
C GLU A 28 -16.54 9.87 0.81
N LEU A 29 -16.27 8.59 1.11
CA LEU A 29 -17.31 7.56 1.25
C LEU A 29 -18.34 7.91 2.33
N MET A 30 -17.87 8.44 3.46
CA MET A 30 -18.73 8.94 4.54
C MET A 30 -19.60 10.10 4.08
N SER A 31 -19.05 11.02 3.28
CA SER A 31 -19.81 12.14 2.73
C SER A 31 -20.94 11.68 1.81
N PHE A 32 -20.68 10.68 0.95
CA PHE A 32 -21.71 10.08 0.10
C PHE A 32 -22.77 9.37 0.92
N TYR A 33 -22.38 8.67 1.99
CA TYR A 33 -23.33 8.00 2.87
C TYR A 33 -24.23 8.99 3.60
N ASN A 34 -23.66 10.10 4.08
CA ASN A 34 -24.40 11.13 4.79
C ASN A 34 -25.38 11.90 3.89
N ALA A 35 -25.11 11.98 2.58
CA ALA A 35 -26.01 12.57 1.60
C ALA A 35 -27.24 11.70 1.27
N LEU A 36 -27.24 10.42 1.66
CA LEU A 36 -28.37 9.52 1.44
C LEU A 36 -29.54 9.84 2.37
N ASP A 37 -30.77 9.67 1.86
CA ASP A 37 -31.97 9.67 2.70
C ASP A 37 -32.09 8.37 3.54
N ASN A 38 -33.08 8.32 4.44
CA ASN A 38 -33.25 7.18 5.34
C ASN A 38 -33.57 5.87 4.61
N ALA A 39 -34.30 5.91 3.50
CA ALA A 39 -34.65 4.72 2.72
C ALA A 39 -33.41 4.20 1.96
N GLU A 40 -32.64 5.09 1.34
CA GLU A 40 -31.39 4.77 0.66
C GLU A 40 -30.33 4.19 1.62
N ARG A 41 -30.23 4.74 2.84
CA ARG A 41 -29.33 4.22 3.88
C ARG A 41 -29.68 2.79 4.30
N ALA A 42 -30.97 2.47 4.39
CA ALA A 42 -31.43 1.12 4.71
C ALA A 42 -31.28 0.15 3.52
N GLY A 43 -31.29 0.67 2.30
CA GLY A 43 -31.19 -0.10 1.06
C GLY A 43 -29.77 -0.53 0.68
N SER A 44 -29.66 -1.07 -0.54
CA SER A 44 -28.42 -1.61 -1.11
C SER A 44 -27.32 -0.55 -1.26
N LYS A 45 -27.68 0.68 -1.63
CA LYS A 45 -26.75 1.81 -1.78
C LYS A 45 -26.05 2.14 -0.46
N GLY A 46 -26.82 2.25 0.63
CA GLY A 46 -26.27 2.41 1.97
C GLY A 46 -25.41 1.23 2.42
N ALA A 47 -25.82 0.00 2.12
CA ALA A 47 -25.05 -1.20 2.41
C ALA A 47 -23.69 -1.21 1.70
N GLN A 48 -23.66 -0.84 0.42
CA GLN A 48 -22.44 -0.78 -0.38
C GLN A 48 -21.46 0.27 0.17
N LEU A 49 -21.92 1.47 0.51
CA LEU A 49 -21.05 2.51 1.08
C LEU A 49 -20.49 2.10 2.44
N ARG A 50 -21.29 1.44 3.30
CA ARG A 50 -20.79 0.88 4.56
C ARG A 50 -19.72 -0.19 4.32
N ALA A 51 -19.92 -1.07 3.36
CA ALA A 51 -18.93 -2.09 2.99
C ALA A 51 -17.63 -1.46 2.48
N MET A 52 -17.71 -0.46 1.61
CA MET A 52 -16.55 0.29 1.12
C MET A 52 -15.80 1.01 2.23
N MET A 53 -16.52 1.64 3.17
CA MET A 53 -15.90 2.27 4.35
C MET A 53 -15.14 1.25 5.19
N THR A 54 -15.72 0.08 5.47
CA THR A 54 -15.03 -1.02 6.17
C THR A 54 -13.79 -1.49 5.42
N ALA A 55 -13.89 -1.74 4.10
CA ALA A 55 -12.76 -2.18 3.29
C ALA A 55 -11.63 -1.15 3.29
N SER A 56 -11.96 0.15 3.25
CA SER A 56 -10.96 1.23 3.25
C SER A 56 -10.13 1.32 4.54
N THR A 57 -10.59 0.75 5.67
CA THR A 57 -9.78 0.73 6.90
C THR A 57 -8.71 -0.36 6.89
N MET A 58 -8.82 -1.36 6.03
CA MET A 58 -7.88 -2.49 5.99
C MET A 58 -6.44 -2.06 5.79
N ALA A 59 -6.21 -1.01 4.99
CA ALA A 59 -4.87 -0.51 4.72
C ALA A 59 -4.19 0.09 5.96
N ARG A 60 -4.96 0.80 6.81
CA ARG A 60 -4.51 1.28 8.12
C ARG A 60 -4.23 0.10 9.05
N ASP A 61 -5.15 -0.85 9.12
CA ASP A 61 -5.07 -1.95 10.08
C ASP A 61 -3.89 -2.87 9.76
N LEU A 62 -3.61 -3.10 8.48
CA LEU A 62 -2.44 -3.82 8.02
C LEU A 62 -1.13 -3.08 8.34
N ALA A 63 -1.06 -1.77 8.05
CA ALA A 63 0.11 -0.96 8.36
C ALA A 63 0.41 -0.96 9.86
N SER A 64 -0.62 -0.86 10.70
CA SER A 64 -0.50 -0.92 12.16
C SER A 64 0.07 -2.26 12.65
N LYS A 65 -0.29 -3.39 12.04
CA LYS A 65 0.32 -4.70 12.35
C LYS A 65 1.82 -4.71 12.05
N TYR A 66 2.23 -4.16 10.90
CA TYR A 66 3.65 -4.05 10.56
C TYR A 66 4.39 -3.04 11.45
N GLN A 67 3.74 -1.95 11.85
CA GLN A 67 4.30 -0.99 12.80
C GLN A 67 4.67 -1.71 14.11
N VAL A 68 3.70 -2.41 14.72
CA VAL A 68 3.92 -3.16 15.97
C VAL A 68 5.01 -4.21 15.81
N LEU A 69 5.08 -4.89 14.67
CA LEU A 69 6.16 -5.83 14.38
C LEU A 69 7.52 -5.14 14.33
N CYS A 70 7.64 -4.00 13.64
CA CYS A 70 8.89 -3.23 13.57
C CYS A 70 9.33 -2.71 14.94
N GLU A 71 8.40 -2.22 15.76
CA GLU A 71 8.67 -1.78 17.14
C GLU A 71 9.19 -2.92 18.01
N ASN A 72 8.57 -4.10 17.90
CA ASN A 72 8.99 -5.29 18.63
C ASN A 72 10.40 -5.74 18.21
N LEU A 73 10.68 -5.79 16.91
CA LEU A 73 12.00 -6.15 16.38
C LEU A 73 13.06 -5.13 16.82
N ALA A 74 12.76 -3.83 16.76
CA ALA A 74 13.69 -2.77 17.16
C ALA A 74 14.08 -2.82 18.64
N ARG A 75 13.24 -3.41 19.50
CA ARG A 75 13.51 -3.56 20.94
C ARG A 75 14.56 -4.63 21.23
N THR A 76 14.62 -5.67 20.41
CA THR A 76 15.50 -6.83 20.61
C THR A 76 16.69 -6.85 19.65
N GLU A 77 16.80 -5.88 18.75
CA GLU A 77 17.86 -5.79 17.75
C GLU A 77 19.18 -5.30 18.37
N PRO A 78 20.27 -6.10 18.35
CA PRO A 78 21.57 -5.69 18.88
C PRO A 78 22.28 -4.64 18.01
N ASP A 79 22.07 -4.64 16.69
CA ASP A 79 22.68 -3.64 15.81
C ASP A 79 21.95 -2.29 15.94
N VAL A 80 22.68 -1.26 16.40
CA VAL A 80 22.12 0.07 16.66
C VAL A 80 21.59 0.74 15.39
N GLN A 81 22.26 0.54 14.25
CA GLN A 81 21.81 1.09 12.97
C GLN A 81 20.54 0.39 12.51
N ARG A 82 20.50 -0.95 12.61
CA ARG A 82 19.31 -1.71 12.25
C ARG A 82 18.12 -1.40 13.15
N ALA A 83 18.35 -1.23 14.45
CA ALA A 83 17.31 -0.83 15.39
C ALA A 83 16.74 0.57 15.05
N ALA A 84 17.60 1.50 14.64
CA ALA A 84 17.16 2.83 14.20
C ALA A 84 16.34 2.78 12.89
N GLU A 85 16.75 1.95 11.93
CA GLU A 85 15.96 1.71 10.71
C GLU A 85 14.57 1.15 11.03
N LEU A 86 14.48 0.14 11.91
CA LEU A 86 13.20 -0.47 12.30
C LEU A 86 12.27 0.54 13.00
N ARG A 87 12.80 1.40 13.87
CA ARG A 87 12.01 2.50 14.48
C ARG A 87 11.53 3.51 13.45
N THR A 88 12.36 3.80 12.45
CA THR A 88 11.99 4.68 11.34
C THR A 88 10.88 4.05 10.50
N MET A 89 10.99 2.76 10.16
CA MET A 89 9.94 2.00 9.48
C MET A 89 8.63 1.98 10.27
N ALA A 90 8.69 1.74 11.59
CA ALA A 90 7.52 1.80 12.46
C ALA A 90 6.84 3.18 12.42
N THR A 91 7.63 4.26 12.49
CA THR A 91 7.13 5.63 12.39
C THR A 91 6.38 5.86 11.07
N HIS A 92 6.97 5.43 9.95
CA HIS A 92 6.32 5.55 8.64
C HIS A 92 5.02 4.73 8.57
N LEU A 93 5.04 3.48 9.06
CA LEU A 93 3.88 2.58 9.06
C LEU A 93 2.74 3.07 9.97
N GLY A 94 3.05 3.85 11.01
CA GLY A 94 2.04 4.53 11.83
C GLY A 94 1.34 5.68 11.10
N ARG A 95 1.89 6.14 9.97
CA ARG A 95 1.33 7.21 9.14
C ARG A 95 0.68 6.69 7.86
N VAL A 96 1.44 5.98 7.03
CA VAL A 96 1.01 5.56 5.69
C VAL A 96 0.55 4.10 5.66
N PRO A 97 -0.46 3.75 4.83
CA PRO A 97 -1.10 4.55 3.79
C PRO A 97 -2.39 5.24 4.26
N TRP A 98 -2.64 5.30 5.57
CA TRP A 98 -3.85 5.96 6.10
C TRP A 98 -3.82 7.47 5.82
N GLU A 99 -2.75 8.14 6.24
CA GLU A 99 -2.46 9.53 5.90
C GLU A 99 -1.63 9.62 4.61
N PRO A 100 -1.65 10.77 3.90
CA PRO A 100 -0.74 11.02 2.79
C PRO A 100 0.74 10.96 3.23
N PRO A 101 1.64 10.33 2.44
CA PRO A 101 3.08 10.41 2.66
C PRO A 101 3.59 11.85 2.64
N ALA A 102 4.56 12.14 3.50
CA ALA A 102 5.30 13.39 3.58
C ALA A 102 6.71 13.29 2.97
N THR A 103 7.24 12.07 2.87
CA THR A 103 8.58 11.79 2.33
C THR A 103 8.52 10.75 1.22
N PHE A 104 9.62 10.61 0.48
CA PHE A 104 9.79 9.61 -0.57
C PHE A 104 9.75 8.18 -0.01
N TRP A 105 10.35 7.96 1.17
CA TRP A 105 10.30 6.64 1.81
C TRP A 105 8.85 6.27 2.18
N GLU A 106 8.12 7.20 2.79
CA GLU A 106 6.71 6.99 3.08
C GLU A 106 5.89 6.74 1.80
N ALA A 107 6.17 7.46 0.71
CA ALA A 107 5.44 7.29 -0.54
C ALA A 107 5.67 5.90 -1.16
N VAL A 108 6.91 5.41 -1.15
CA VAL A 108 7.23 4.06 -1.63
C VAL A 108 6.62 2.99 -0.72
N GLN A 109 6.65 3.17 0.60
CA GLN A 109 6.01 2.27 1.56
C GLN A 109 4.48 2.21 1.36
N ALA A 110 3.84 3.36 1.15
CA ALA A 110 2.42 3.47 0.86
C ALA A 110 2.06 2.78 -0.46
N LEU A 111 2.85 3.01 -1.52
CA LEU A 111 2.69 2.35 -2.81
C LEU A 111 2.72 0.82 -2.65
N TRP A 112 3.70 0.30 -1.92
CA TRP A 112 3.82 -1.15 -1.71
C TRP A 112 2.63 -1.74 -0.94
N LEU A 113 2.21 -1.12 0.17
CA LEU A 113 1.06 -1.60 0.94
C LEU A 113 -0.23 -1.58 0.13
N ASN A 114 -0.46 -0.52 -0.65
CA ASN A 114 -1.61 -0.43 -1.54
C ASN A 114 -1.56 -1.52 -2.62
N HIS A 115 -0.40 -1.74 -3.23
CA HIS A 115 -0.21 -2.77 -4.24
C HIS A 115 -0.46 -4.17 -3.69
N MET A 116 0.07 -4.48 -2.50
CA MET A 116 -0.08 -5.78 -1.85
C MET A 116 -1.55 -6.11 -1.52
N LEU A 117 -2.35 -5.11 -1.15
CA LEU A 117 -3.79 -5.29 -0.91
C LEU A 117 -4.53 -5.62 -2.21
N VAL A 118 -4.21 -4.95 -3.31
CA VAL A 118 -4.79 -5.25 -4.63
C VAL A 118 -4.39 -6.65 -5.10
N MET A 119 -3.12 -7.04 -4.94
CA MET A 119 -2.67 -8.40 -5.25
C MET A 119 -3.40 -9.46 -4.45
N THR A 120 -3.68 -9.19 -3.17
CA THR A 120 -4.43 -10.11 -2.30
C THR A 120 -5.87 -10.26 -2.79
N ASP A 121 -6.53 -9.17 -3.17
CA ASP A 121 -7.90 -9.18 -3.67
C ASP A 121 -8.03 -9.78 -5.09
N GLU A 122 -6.98 -9.67 -5.90
CA GLU A 122 -6.86 -10.34 -7.20
C GLU A 122 -6.65 -11.86 -7.07
N ASN A 123 -6.34 -12.35 -5.87
CA ASN A 123 -5.88 -13.72 -5.61
C ASN A 123 -4.64 -14.07 -6.47
N TYR A 124 -3.59 -13.24 -6.35
CA TYR A 124 -2.37 -13.33 -7.14
C TYR A 124 -1.67 -14.71 -7.05
N PRO A 125 -1.20 -15.33 -8.17
CA PRO A 125 -0.92 -14.76 -9.49
C PRO A 125 -2.17 -14.67 -10.34
N GLY A 126 -2.66 -13.45 -10.54
CA GLY A 126 -3.83 -13.16 -11.34
C GLY A 126 -3.45 -12.73 -12.75
N ALA A 127 -4.34 -11.96 -13.37
CA ALA A 127 -4.14 -11.41 -14.70
C ALA A 127 -3.09 -10.26 -14.73
N GLY A 128 -2.61 -9.85 -13.55
CA GLY A 128 -1.47 -8.94 -13.38
C GLY A 128 -1.92 -7.55 -12.95
N VAL A 129 -1.21 -6.97 -11.98
CA VAL A 129 -1.41 -5.61 -11.49
C VAL A 129 -0.14 -4.80 -11.75
N SER A 130 -0.29 -3.63 -12.36
CA SER A 130 0.85 -2.78 -12.73
C SER A 130 0.92 -1.53 -11.87
N PHE A 131 2.14 -1.05 -11.61
CA PHE A 131 2.34 0.22 -10.88
C PHE A 131 2.03 1.47 -11.73
N GLY A 132 2.03 1.35 -13.05
CA GLY A 132 1.84 2.50 -13.95
C GLY A 132 3.05 3.43 -13.96
N ARG A 133 2.83 4.75 -14.00
CA ARG A 133 3.88 5.78 -14.11
C ARG A 133 4.49 6.16 -12.77
N VAL A 134 5.17 5.19 -12.15
CA VAL A 134 5.86 5.32 -10.84
C VAL A 134 6.75 6.57 -10.78
N ASP A 135 7.42 6.86 -11.89
CA ASP A 135 8.29 8.01 -12.05
C ASP A 135 7.54 9.34 -11.87
N GLN A 136 6.29 9.45 -12.31
CA GLN A 136 5.54 10.71 -12.27
C GLN A 136 4.95 10.99 -10.89
N TYR A 137 4.20 10.04 -10.34
CA TYR A 137 3.47 10.29 -9.09
C TYR A 137 4.38 10.18 -7.84
N LEU A 138 5.56 9.55 -7.92
CA LEU A 138 6.53 9.58 -6.82
C LEU A 138 7.48 10.79 -6.89
N TYR A 139 7.61 11.44 -8.05
CA TYR A 139 8.58 12.53 -8.24
C TYR A 139 8.41 13.69 -7.26
N PRO A 140 7.20 14.18 -6.94
CA PRO A 140 7.04 15.27 -5.96
C PRO A 140 7.61 14.90 -4.58
N TYR A 141 7.40 13.66 -4.12
CA TYR A 141 7.92 13.17 -2.85
C TYR A 141 9.45 12.99 -2.87
N TYR A 142 9.98 12.53 -4.00
CA TYR A 142 11.43 12.45 -4.23
C TYR A 142 12.07 13.84 -4.15
N GLN A 143 11.58 14.79 -4.96
CA GLN A 143 12.10 16.16 -4.98
C GLN A 143 12.07 16.79 -3.60
N LYS A 144 10.92 16.72 -2.92
CA LYS A 144 10.78 17.22 -1.55
C LYS A 144 11.80 16.60 -0.60
N SER A 145 11.96 15.28 -0.64
CA SER A 145 12.90 14.60 0.27
C SER A 145 14.35 14.99 0.01
N ILE A 146 14.76 15.16 -1.26
CA ILE A 146 16.11 15.63 -1.60
C ILE A 146 16.34 17.04 -1.05
N LEU A 147 15.36 17.94 -1.21
CA LEU A 147 15.42 19.30 -0.65
C LEU A 147 15.50 19.29 0.88
N ASP A 148 14.79 18.36 1.53
CA ASP A 148 14.79 18.16 2.98
C ASP A 148 16.05 17.40 3.49
N GLY A 149 17.01 17.09 2.62
CA GLY A 149 18.32 16.53 2.99
C GLY A 149 18.51 15.03 2.74
N MET A 150 17.54 14.33 2.15
CA MET A 150 17.72 12.95 1.71
C MET A 150 18.81 12.88 0.62
N THR A 151 19.75 11.94 0.76
CA THR A 151 20.76 11.73 -0.28
C THR A 151 20.16 10.96 -1.47
N ARG A 152 20.71 11.19 -2.66
CA ARG A 152 20.33 10.41 -3.85
C ARG A 152 20.61 8.92 -3.69
N ASP A 153 21.69 8.57 -2.99
CA ASP A 153 22.04 7.17 -2.74
C ASP A 153 21.03 6.49 -1.82
N TRP A 154 20.52 7.20 -0.81
CA TRP A 154 19.46 6.65 0.05
C TRP A 154 18.14 6.47 -0.70
N ALA A 155 17.73 7.45 -1.51
CA ALA A 155 16.55 7.29 -2.37
C ALA A 155 16.69 6.11 -3.35
N LYS A 156 17.89 5.90 -3.90
CA LYS A 156 18.20 4.75 -4.75
C LYS A 156 18.09 3.44 -3.97
N GLU A 157 18.56 3.40 -2.74
CA GLU A 157 18.46 2.21 -1.88
C GLU A 157 17.00 1.83 -1.59
N ILE A 158 16.16 2.81 -1.24
CA ILE A 158 14.71 2.59 -1.07
C ILE A 158 14.08 1.94 -2.32
N LEU A 159 14.44 2.42 -3.51
CA LEU A 159 13.95 1.85 -4.77
C LEU A 159 14.48 0.44 -5.03
N LYS A 160 15.73 0.12 -4.68
CA LYS A 160 16.25 -1.25 -4.79
C LYS A 160 15.44 -2.21 -3.91
N CYS A 161 15.18 -1.84 -2.65
CA CYS A 161 14.36 -2.64 -1.75
C CYS A 161 12.94 -2.83 -2.30
N PHE A 162 12.33 -1.76 -2.81
CA PHE A 162 11.02 -1.84 -3.45
C PHE A 162 10.99 -2.82 -4.64
N TRP A 163 12.02 -2.81 -5.49
CA TRP A 163 12.10 -3.75 -6.61
C TRP A 163 12.29 -5.20 -6.17
N ILE A 164 12.97 -5.46 -5.06
CA ILE A 164 13.04 -6.81 -4.47
C ILE A 164 11.64 -7.24 -4.01
N HIS A 165 10.90 -6.36 -3.33
CA HIS A 165 9.53 -6.64 -2.88
C HIS A 165 8.58 -6.94 -4.04
N ALA A 166 8.65 -6.15 -5.12
CA ALA A 166 7.82 -6.34 -6.31
C ALA A 166 8.01 -7.71 -6.99
N ASN A 167 9.12 -8.41 -6.72
CA ASN A 167 9.41 -9.73 -7.29
C ASN A 167 9.18 -10.89 -6.31
N THR A 168 8.94 -10.63 -5.01
CA THR A 168 8.87 -11.68 -3.98
C THR A 168 7.69 -12.65 -4.18
N ALA A 169 6.61 -12.19 -4.83
CA ALA A 169 5.46 -13.07 -5.11
C ALA A 169 5.79 -14.20 -6.10
N TYR A 170 6.72 -13.97 -7.04
CA TYR A 170 7.19 -15.00 -7.96
C TYR A 170 8.16 -15.98 -7.28
N ASP A 171 8.97 -15.51 -6.33
CA ASP A 171 9.87 -16.38 -5.55
C ASP A 171 9.10 -17.42 -4.73
N ALA A 172 7.96 -17.02 -4.15
CA ALA A 172 7.06 -17.94 -3.45
C ALA A 172 6.47 -19.01 -4.40
N MET A 173 6.15 -18.64 -5.65
CA MET A 173 5.63 -19.58 -6.65
C MET A 173 6.68 -20.56 -7.12
N ILE A 174 7.91 -20.11 -7.37
CA ILE A 174 9.04 -20.99 -7.73
C ILE A 174 9.22 -22.07 -6.64
N ARG A 175 9.06 -21.70 -5.36
CA ARG A 175 9.14 -22.65 -4.23
C ARG A 175 7.93 -23.59 -4.12
N ASN A 176 6.75 -23.15 -4.56
CA ASN A 176 5.49 -23.91 -4.49
C ASN A 176 5.20 -24.73 -5.77
N GLY A 177 6.05 -24.69 -6.79
CA GLY A 177 5.95 -25.50 -8.02
C GLY A 177 5.43 -24.73 -9.26
N ASN A 178 5.00 -25.46 -10.30
CA ASN A 178 4.56 -24.88 -11.60
C ASN A 178 3.17 -24.20 -11.51
N GLN A 179 3.04 -23.13 -10.74
CA GLN A 179 1.81 -22.34 -10.60
C GLN A 179 1.95 -20.91 -11.15
N GLY A 180 2.92 -20.69 -12.05
CA GLY A 180 3.10 -19.42 -12.77
C GLY A 180 2.36 -19.38 -14.12
N ILE A 181 2.39 -18.22 -14.78
CA ILE A 181 1.84 -17.98 -16.15
C ILE A 181 2.42 -18.96 -17.20
N THR A 182 3.53 -19.63 -16.89
CA THR A 182 4.14 -20.69 -17.72
C THR A 182 3.61 -22.11 -17.42
N ALA A 183 2.53 -22.25 -16.63
CA ALA A 183 1.84 -23.54 -16.44
C ALA A 183 1.00 -23.88 -17.68
N GLY A 184 1.69 -24.09 -18.80
CA GLY A 184 1.20 -24.81 -19.97
C GLY A 184 1.74 -26.23 -19.97
#